data_AF-A0A3G6MKJ1-F1
#
_entry.id   AF-A0A3G6MKJ1-F1
#
_cell.length_a   1.000
_cell.length_b   1.000
_cell.length_c   1.000
_cell.angle_alpha   90.00
_cell.angle_beta   90.00
_cell.angle_gamma   90.00
#
_symmetry.space_group_name_H-M   'P 1'
#
loop_
_entity.id
_entity.type
_entity.pdbx_description
1 polymer ?
#
loop_
_entity_poly.entity_id
_entity_poly.type
_entity_poly.pdbx_seq_one_letter_code
_entity_poly.pdbx_strand_id
1 'polypeptide(L)'
;MELRIKPFPKNNYPKKGLLIKGSSPSIWLHEMEILGIDLDQIQSFPIPSNKPNILYGCFLVFQNNTPNEIGKNSYFQCFDNKLFIPENTIFYPKINSEDWQNIDADYLIMHPEFGLVKVSEQIDWISLIQDPEKSNIVVRKPSNGVKIPQKIESYTVEMDDEKILEALEKPQTEEEWMKNLPFDLKKVMAGNKKEVEKYLSYIEKYPDRAVELGVPLDVMGTSRGDGFGIFKFQNPWLNKLFGGNSSNDKKSAYSQKYRWIFFVFLIAIGLFRFFIFLNKEKPVENTPMPSSGKVSNVDENMMKPVVAYQSGVTDIDMKIDSMYGRERRELMNEHLNASLKINMPNEKSYEEYLKNGGRPINKIQDEIFKLNDKTDVSKDSLKKVYSKKIVKYLAQSEEKYKKKITDSLNKISSGKPAEQGIVKTILKKKQVLIEDSLGRLYGTKEYIEPPIDPNKAQKVETLEKEKPYSKYDISFSEIIWLIIFMTGVVGLYSFIVKRRSLNIGGDNVPSGIKIFLIIVLVALLAYIFYPLIEMFGYNWFVWLLIIGVVLLLYRLFSEDKTILKSDKDE
;
A
#
# COMPACT_ATOMS: atom_id res chain seq x y z
N MET A 1 -37.66 17.67 -39.52
CA MET A 1 -36.88 18.48 -38.55
C MET A 1 -36.02 17.52 -37.74
N GLU A 2 -34.76 17.84 -37.47
CA GLU A 2 -33.88 16.98 -36.67
C GLU A 2 -33.87 17.44 -35.21
N LEU A 3 -34.13 16.53 -34.28
CA LEU A 3 -33.97 16.78 -32.85
C LEU A 3 -32.48 16.83 -32.53
N ARG A 4 -32.01 17.93 -31.94
CA ARG A 4 -30.61 18.18 -31.59
C ARG A 4 -30.49 18.62 -30.14
N ILE A 5 -29.51 18.08 -29.42
CA ILE A 5 -29.15 18.54 -28.07
C ILE A 5 -28.01 19.57 -28.16
N LYS A 6 -28.09 20.59 -27.30
CA LYS A 6 -27.10 21.66 -27.15
C LYS A 6 -26.73 21.81 -25.67
N PRO A 7 -25.45 22.08 -25.35
CA PRO A 7 -25.06 22.41 -23.99
C PRO A 7 -25.81 23.63 -23.45
N PHE A 8 -26.19 23.59 -22.18
CA PHE A 8 -26.87 24.67 -21.47
C PHE A 8 -26.37 24.72 -20.01
N PRO A 9 -26.07 25.90 -19.45
CA PRO A 9 -25.37 26.01 -18.17
C PRO A 9 -26.17 25.57 -16.93
N LYS A 10 -27.47 25.32 -17.08
CA LYS A 10 -28.36 24.87 -15.99
C LYS A 10 -29.22 23.69 -16.44
N ASN A 11 -29.63 22.87 -15.48
CA ASN A 11 -30.65 21.85 -15.74
C ASN A 11 -32.03 22.51 -15.72
N ASN A 12 -32.83 22.27 -16.76
CA ASN A 12 -34.20 22.79 -16.87
C ASN A 12 -35.24 21.76 -16.41
N TYR A 13 -34.86 20.49 -16.30
CA TYR A 13 -35.77 19.38 -15.98
C TYR A 13 -35.20 18.54 -14.82
N PRO A 14 -36.06 17.80 -14.08
CA PRO A 14 -35.61 17.02 -12.93
C PRO A 14 -34.63 15.91 -13.34
N LYS A 15 -33.60 15.69 -12.53
CA LYS A 15 -32.67 14.58 -12.68
C LYS A 15 -33.37 13.30 -12.24
N LYS A 16 -33.58 12.37 -13.17
CA LYS A 16 -34.21 11.07 -12.89
C LYS A 16 -33.48 9.89 -13.55
N GLY A 17 -32.47 10.16 -14.36
CA GLY A 17 -31.70 9.13 -15.05
C GLY A 17 -30.24 9.12 -14.63
N LEU A 18 -29.63 7.95 -14.63
CA LEU A 18 -28.19 7.74 -14.46
C LEU A 18 -27.68 6.78 -15.52
N LEU A 19 -26.61 7.14 -16.21
CA LEU A 19 -25.95 6.29 -17.18
C LEU A 19 -24.64 5.75 -16.62
N ILE A 20 -24.55 4.43 -16.49
CA ILE A 20 -23.32 3.70 -16.16
C ILE A 20 -22.67 3.24 -17.47
N LYS A 21 -21.47 3.73 -17.76
CA LYS A 21 -20.73 3.37 -18.98
C LYS A 21 -20.03 2.03 -18.81
N GLY A 22 -20.21 1.13 -19.76
CA GLY A 22 -19.54 -0.17 -19.77
C GLY A 22 -20.31 -1.21 -20.57
N SER A 23 -19.61 -2.15 -21.21
CA SER A 23 -20.25 -3.18 -22.03
C SER A 23 -20.64 -4.45 -21.25
N SER A 24 -20.28 -4.56 -19.97
CA SER A 24 -20.49 -5.76 -19.15
C SER A 24 -21.48 -5.52 -18.01
N PRO A 25 -22.48 -6.40 -17.81
CA PRO A 25 -23.36 -6.40 -16.65
C PRO A 25 -22.64 -6.39 -15.31
N SER A 26 -21.48 -7.05 -15.22
CA SER A 26 -20.68 -7.10 -13.98
C SER A 26 -20.20 -5.71 -13.54
N ILE A 27 -19.90 -4.83 -14.49
CA ILE A 27 -19.47 -3.44 -14.21
C ILE A 27 -20.67 -2.66 -13.68
N TRP A 28 -21.85 -2.88 -14.26
CA TRP A 28 -23.06 -2.17 -13.87
C TRP A 28 -23.49 -2.51 -12.45
N LEU A 29 -23.53 -3.81 -12.12
CA LEU A 29 -23.89 -4.26 -10.77
C LEU A 29 -22.88 -3.77 -9.72
N HIS A 30 -21.59 -3.79 -10.03
CA HIS A 30 -20.55 -3.29 -9.13
C HIS A 30 -20.69 -1.77 -8.89
N GLU A 31 -20.95 -1.00 -9.93
CA GLU A 31 -21.19 0.45 -9.79
C GLU A 31 -22.49 0.73 -9.03
N MET A 32 -23.56 -0.05 -9.25
CA MET A 32 -24.79 0.07 -8.46
C MET A 32 -24.56 -0.22 -6.97
N GLU A 33 -23.75 -1.23 -6.65
CA GLU A 33 -23.35 -1.57 -5.28
C GLU A 33 -22.54 -0.46 -4.63
N ILE A 34 -21.55 0.11 -5.33
CA ILE A 34 -20.73 1.23 -4.83
C ILE A 34 -21.61 2.45 -4.52
N LEU A 35 -22.61 2.71 -5.37
CA LEU A 35 -23.52 3.84 -5.20
C LEU A 35 -24.65 3.57 -4.18
N GLY A 36 -24.71 2.36 -3.60
CA GLY A 36 -25.75 1.97 -2.66
C GLY A 36 -27.15 1.99 -3.27
N ILE A 37 -27.27 1.67 -4.56
CA ILE A 37 -28.54 1.67 -5.28
C ILE A 37 -29.27 0.36 -5.04
N ASP A 38 -30.51 0.45 -4.54
CA ASP A 38 -31.40 -0.69 -4.36
C ASP A 38 -32.00 -1.13 -5.70
N LEU A 39 -31.79 -2.39 -6.08
CA LEU A 39 -32.22 -2.96 -7.37
C LEU A 39 -33.75 -3.03 -7.50
N ASP A 40 -34.47 -3.11 -6.37
CA ASP A 40 -35.94 -3.22 -6.36
C ASP A 40 -36.62 -1.88 -6.69
N GLN A 41 -35.92 -0.77 -6.49
CA GLN A 41 -36.47 0.59 -6.61
C GLN A 41 -36.13 1.28 -7.93
N ILE A 42 -35.40 0.59 -8.82
CA ILE A 42 -34.90 1.14 -10.08
C ILE A 42 -35.37 0.35 -11.29
N GLN A 43 -35.56 1.05 -12.40
CA GLN A 43 -35.72 0.41 -13.70
C GLN A 43 -34.40 0.48 -14.45
N SER A 44 -33.84 -0.69 -14.77
CA SER A 44 -32.56 -0.83 -15.46
C SER A 44 -32.77 -1.16 -16.92
N PHE A 45 -32.04 -0.50 -17.82
CA PHE A 45 -32.16 -0.70 -19.25
C PHE A 45 -30.81 -0.79 -19.95
N PRO A 46 -30.60 -1.71 -20.90
CA PRO A 46 -29.37 -1.78 -21.67
C PRO A 46 -29.39 -0.72 -22.79
N ILE A 47 -28.30 0.03 -22.94
CA ILE A 47 -28.13 0.95 -24.05
C ILE A 47 -27.26 0.31 -25.14
N PRO A 48 -27.72 0.23 -26.40
CA PRO A 48 -26.92 -0.23 -27.53
C PRO A 48 -25.80 0.76 -27.87
N SER A 49 -24.66 0.23 -28.34
CA SER A 49 -23.57 1.03 -28.89
C SER A 49 -23.77 1.27 -30.39
N ASN A 50 -22.95 2.17 -30.97
CA ASN A 50 -22.88 2.38 -32.43
C ASN A 50 -22.26 1.19 -33.17
N LYS A 51 -21.77 0.18 -32.45
CA LYS A 51 -21.22 -1.05 -33.02
C LYS A 51 -22.21 -2.20 -32.85
N PRO A 52 -22.39 -3.06 -33.87
CA PRO A 52 -23.26 -4.23 -33.77
C PRO A 52 -22.88 -5.14 -32.60
N ASN A 53 -23.89 -5.68 -31.90
CA ASN A 53 -23.74 -6.64 -30.80
C ASN A 53 -22.87 -6.16 -29.61
N ILE A 54 -22.73 -4.85 -29.42
CA ILE A 54 -21.98 -4.26 -28.31
C ILE A 54 -22.91 -3.29 -27.56
N LEU A 55 -22.94 -3.42 -26.24
CA LEU A 55 -23.66 -2.49 -25.35
C LEU A 55 -22.76 -1.31 -24.98
N TYR A 56 -23.35 -0.12 -24.97
CA TYR A 56 -22.71 1.11 -24.53
C TYR A 56 -22.64 1.20 -23.00
N GLY A 57 -23.72 0.78 -22.34
CA GLY A 57 -23.91 1.00 -20.91
C GLY A 57 -25.24 0.47 -20.41
N CYS A 58 -25.50 0.72 -19.13
CA CYS A 58 -26.79 0.52 -18.49
C CYS A 58 -27.34 1.86 -18.03
N PHE A 59 -28.61 2.09 -18.34
CA PHE A 59 -29.37 3.25 -17.93
C PHE A 59 -30.27 2.91 -16.77
N LEU A 60 -30.23 3.72 -15.73
CA LEU A 60 -31.05 3.59 -14.54
C LEU A 60 -32.04 4.73 -14.48
N VAL A 61 -33.32 4.39 -14.34
CA VAL A 61 -34.41 5.34 -14.13
C VAL A 61 -34.85 5.27 -12.68
N PHE A 62 -34.79 6.42 -12.00
CA PHE A 62 -35.22 6.60 -10.61
C PHE A 62 -36.62 7.21 -10.58
N GLN A 63 -37.50 6.65 -9.76
CA GLN A 63 -38.85 7.16 -9.58
C GLN A 63 -38.89 8.40 -8.67
N ASN A 64 -38.07 8.41 -7.61
CA ASN A 64 -38.12 9.44 -6.55
C ASN A 64 -36.81 10.23 -6.44
N ASN A 65 -35.79 9.65 -5.80
CA ASN A 65 -34.53 10.35 -5.51
C ASN A 65 -33.38 9.73 -6.31
N THR A 66 -32.63 10.58 -7.02
CA THR A 66 -31.33 10.21 -7.55
C THR A 66 -30.29 10.25 -6.43
N PRO A 67 -29.26 9.37 -6.44
CA PRO A 67 -28.12 9.48 -5.54
C PRO A 67 -27.51 10.89 -5.63
N ASN A 68 -26.95 11.41 -4.53
CA ASN A 68 -26.32 12.74 -4.54
C ASN A 68 -24.91 12.70 -5.14
N GLU A 69 -24.20 11.59 -4.94
CA GLU A 69 -22.83 11.36 -5.42
C GLU A 69 -22.86 10.18 -6.40
N ILE A 70 -22.48 10.41 -7.66
CA ILE A 70 -22.48 9.37 -8.72
C ILE A 70 -21.08 9.10 -9.31
N GLY A 71 -20.04 9.68 -8.70
CA GLY A 71 -18.65 9.53 -9.12
C GLY A 71 -18.44 9.86 -10.60
N LYS A 72 -18.10 8.83 -11.38
CA LYS A 72 -17.75 8.94 -12.81
C LYS A 72 -18.96 8.85 -13.76
N ASN A 73 -20.13 8.48 -13.23
CA ASN A 73 -21.32 8.26 -14.02
C ASN A 73 -21.97 9.60 -14.43
N SER A 74 -22.94 9.57 -15.35
CA SER A 74 -23.54 10.80 -15.89
C SER A 74 -25.03 10.88 -15.58
N TYR A 75 -25.48 12.00 -15.00
CA TYR A 75 -26.90 12.25 -14.78
C TYR A 75 -27.62 12.60 -16.09
N PHE A 76 -28.88 12.19 -16.14
CA PHE A 76 -29.82 12.54 -17.19
C PHE A 76 -31.05 13.24 -16.59
N GLN A 77 -31.44 14.33 -17.23
CA GLN A 77 -32.66 15.07 -16.97
C GLN A 77 -33.82 14.40 -17.71
N CYS A 78 -35.00 14.40 -17.10
CA CYS A 78 -36.19 13.79 -17.67
C CYS A 78 -37.23 14.85 -18.06
N PHE A 79 -37.56 14.91 -19.35
CA PHE A 79 -38.64 15.71 -19.91
C PHE A 79 -39.90 14.87 -20.05
N ASP A 80 -40.98 15.35 -19.44
CA ASP A 80 -42.34 14.77 -19.51
C ASP A 80 -42.41 13.27 -19.17
N ASN A 81 -41.56 12.81 -18.25
CA ASN A 81 -41.43 11.40 -17.83
C ASN A 81 -41.12 10.39 -18.94
N LYS A 82 -40.79 10.84 -20.17
CA LYS A 82 -40.51 9.96 -21.32
C LYS A 82 -39.14 10.18 -21.95
N LEU A 83 -38.71 11.43 -22.10
CA LEU A 83 -37.44 11.76 -22.79
C LEU A 83 -36.33 12.05 -21.77
N PHE A 84 -35.23 11.32 -21.87
CA PHE A 84 -34.02 11.55 -21.11
C PHE A 84 -32.94 12.23 -21.95
N ILE A 85 -32.44 13.35 -21.44
CA ILE A 85 -31.33 14.12 -22.02
C ILE A 85 -30.21 14.27 -21.00
N PRO A 86 -28.95 14.47 -21.41
CA PRO A 86 -27.84 14.61 -20.46
C PRO A 86 -28.00 15.85 -19.57
N GLU A 87 -27.36 15.85 -18.41
CA GLU A 87 -27.29 17.06 -17.59
C GLU A 87 -26.63 18.23 -18.34
N ASN A 88 -27.02 19.45 -17.98
CA ASN A 88 -26.52 20.69 -18.57
C ASN A 88 -26.71 20.72 -20.09
N THR A 89 -27.84 20.18 -20.58
CA THR A 89 -28.24 20.25 -21.98
C THR A 89 -29.70 20.66 -22.14
N ILE A 90 -30.00 21.19 -23.32
CA ILE A 90 -31.34 21.50 -23.82
C ILE A 90 -31.49 20.90 -25.23
N PHE A 91 -32.71 20.51 -25.61
CA PHE A 91 -33.00 20.03 -26.96
C PHE A 91 -33.71 21.08 -27.82
N TYR A 92 -33.53 21.00 -29.13
CA TYR A 92 -34.16 21.84 -30.14
C TYR A 92 -34.56 20.97 -31.35
N PRO A 93 -35.73 21.19 -31.98
CA PRO A 93 -36.78 22.16 -31.60
C PRO A 93 -37.45 21.80 -30.28
N LYS A 94 -38.10 22.78 -29.63
CA LYS A 94 -38.95 22.50 -28.47
C LYS A 94 -40.16 21.73 -28.97
N ILE A 95 -40.42 20.58 -28.36
CA ILE A 95 -41.52 19.68 -28.69
C ILE A 95 -42.55 19.81 -27.57
N ASN A 96 -43.84 19.85 -27.92
CA ASN A 96 -44.91 19.95 -26.94
C ASN A 96 -45.18 18.57 -26.30
N SER A 97 -45.66 18.56 -25.06
CA SER A 97 -46.05 17.31 -24.36
C SER A 97 -47.07 16.48 -25.14
N GLU A 98 -47.95 17.12 -25.90
CA GLU A 98 -48.96 16.45 -26.74
C GLU A 98 -48.33 15.63 -27.88
N ASP A 99 -47.21 16.10 -28.44
CA ASP A 99 -46.50 15.39 -29.52
C ASP A 99 -45.86 14.09 -29.02
N TRP A 100 -45.56 13.99 -27.71
CA TRP A 100 -44.97 12.79 -27.07
C TRP A 100 -45.99 11.72 -26.68
N GLN A 101 -47.29 12.05 -26.67
CA GLN A 101 -48.33 11.08 -26.28
C GLN A 101 -48.47 9.95 -27.31
N ASN A 102 -48.20 10.24 -28.59
CA ASN A 102 -48.36 9.29 -29.69
C ASN A 102 -47.11 8.45 -30.00
N ILE A 103 -46.01 8.65 -29.28
CA ILE A 103 -44.78 7.87 -29.48
C ILE A 103 -44.91 6.56 -28.70
N ASP A 104 -44.94 5.46 -29.45
CA ASP A 104 -44.85 4.09 -28.93
C ASP A 104 -43.43 3.84 -28.40
N ALA A 105 -43.11 4.34 -27.20
CA ALA A 105 -41.88 4.05 -26.48
C ALA A 105 -42.08 4.36 -25.00
N ASP A 106 -41.63 3.45 -24.13
CA ASP A 106 -41.66 3.66 -22.69
C ASP A 106 -40.72 4.80 -22.31
N TYR A 107 -39.46 4.72 -22.76
CA TYR A 107 -38.47 5.77 -22.59
C TYR A 107 -37.68 6.02 -23.87
N LEU A 108 -37.37 7.29 -24.12
CA LEU A 108 -36.43 7.71 -25.15
C LEU A 108 -35.21 8.32 -24.49
N ILE A 109 -34.02 7.90 -24.90
CA ILE A 109 -32.76 8.43 -24.38
C ILE A 109 -32.01 9.06 -25.52
N MET A 110 -31.59 10.31 -25.34
CA MET A 110 -30.76 11.02 -26.31
C MET A 110 -29.38 11.33 -25.73
N HIS A 111 -28.32 10.93 -26.43
CA HIS A 111 -26.94 11.23 -26.02
C HIS A 111 -26.08 11.59 -27.24
N PRO A 112 -25.06 12.45 -27.12
CA PRO A 112 -24.22 12.84 -28.26
C PRO A 112 -23.48 11.67 -28.91
N GLU A 113 -23.14 10.64 -28.13
CA GLU A 113 -22.34 9.51 -28.63
C GLU A 113 -23.17 8.46 -29.38
N PHE A 114 -24.37 8.11 -28.90
CA PHE A 114 -25.21 7.05 -29.48
C PHE A 114 -26.50 7.54 -30.14
N GLY A 115 -26.77 8.86 -30.12
CA GLY A 115 -27.96 9.44 -30.71
C GLY A 115 -29.21 9.23 -29.86
N LEU A 116 -30.37 9.16 -30.54
CA LEU A 116 -31.68 8.92 -29.93
C LEU A 116 -32.00 7.43 -29.99
N VAL A 117 -32.24 6.82 -28.84
CA VAL A 117 -32.53 5.39 -28.70
C VAL A 117 -33.87 5.21 -27.98
N LYS A 118 -34.73 4.37 -28.56
CA LYS A 118 -35.94 3.85 -27.91
C LYS A 118 -35.54 2.69 -27.00
N VAL A 119 -35.96 2.76 -25.74
CA VAL A 119 -35.64 1.76 -24.73
C VAL A 119 -36.94 1.11 -24.27
N SER A 120 -37.12 -0.17 -24.58
CA SER A 120 -38.32 -0.95 -24.28
C SER A 120 -38.04 -2.22 -23.47
N GLU A 121 -36.79 -2.70 -23.43
CA GLU A 121 -36.44 -3.95 -22.74
C GLU A 121 -35.84 -3.65 -21.37
N GLN A 122 -36.67 -3.79 -20.32
CA GLN A 122 -36.21 -3.68 -18.93
C GLN A 122 -35.42 -4.93 -18.54
N ILE A 123 -34.30 -4.73 -17.84
CA ILE A 123 -33.53 -5.80 -17.20
C ILE A 123 -34.17 -6.09 -15.85
N ASP A 124 -34.65 -7.31 -15.69
CA ASP A 124 -35.07 -7.84 -14.39
C ASP A 124 -33.89 -8.55 -13.72
N TRP A 125 -33.20 -7.83 -12.83
CA TRP A 125 -32.04 -8.38 -12.12
C TRP A 125 -32.41 -9.49 -11.14
N ILE A 126 -33.62 -9.44 -10.58
CA ILE A 126 -34.04 -10.36 -9.52
C ILE A 126 -34.19 -11.77 -10.11
N SER A 127 -34.88 -11.89 -11.25
CA SER A 127 -35.03 -13.17 -11.94
C SER A 127 -33.70 -13.72 -12.46
N LEU A 128 -32.76 -12.87 -12.85
CA LEU A 128 -31.44 -13.29 -13.35
C LEU A 128 -30.49 -13.75 -12.23
N ILE A 129 -30.57 -13.16 -11.03
CA ILE A 129 -29.63 -13.41 -9.94
C ILE A 129 -30.13 -14.49 -8.98
N GLN A 130 -31.43 -14.53 -8.66
CA GLN A 130 -31.95 -15.41 -7.60
C GLN A 130 -31.99 -16.89 -8.01
N ASP A 131 -32.29 -17.20 -9.26
CA ASP A 131 -32.42 -18.58 -9.76
C ASP A 131 -31.39 -18.89 -10.86
N PRO A 132 -30.07 -18.93 -10.54
CA PRO A 132 -29.09 -19.37 -11.51
C PRO A 132 -29.40 -20.81 -11.90
N GLU A 133 -29.49 -21.09 -13.20
CA GLU A 133 -29.66 -22.45 -13.69
C GLU A 133 -28.57 -23.34 -13.06
N LYS A 134 -29.00 -24.33 -12.27
CA LYS A 134 -28.08 -25.25 -11.62
C LYS A 134 -27.30 -25.98 -12.69
N SER A 135 -26.04 -25.60 -12.88
CA SER A 135 -25.17 -26.29 -13.80
C SER A 135 -25.08 -27.75 -13.38
N ASN A 136 -25.46 -28.68 -14.26
CA ASN A 136 -25.36 -30.14 -14.03
C ASN A 136 -23.90 -30.60 -14.13
N ILE A 137 -22.99 -29.90 -13.45
CA ILE A 137 -21.57 -30.25 -13.40
C ILE A 137 -21.43 -31.34 -12.35
N VAL A 138 -20.99 -32.52 -12.78
CA VAL A 138 -20.61 -33.61 -11.88
C VAL A 138 -19.35 -33.19 -11.14
N VAL A 139 -19.51 -32.63 -9.94
CA VAL A 139 -18.39 -32.28 -9.05
C VAL A 139 -17.71 -33.58 -8.63
N ARG A 140 -16.53 -33.86 -9.20
CA ARG A 140 -15.72 -35.01 -8.80
C ARG A 140 -14.90 -34.64 -7.58
N LYS A 141 -15.08 -35.39 -6.48
CA LYS A 141 -14.24 -35.27 -5.30
C LYS A 141 -12.82 -35.73 -5.65
N PRO A 142 -11.76 -34.97 -5.30
CA PRO A 142 -10.40 -35.47 -5.43
C PRO A 142 -10.20 -36.74 -4.59
N SER A 143 -9.32 -37.63 -5.03
CA SER A 143 -8.91 -38.79 -4.23
C SER A 143 -8.42 -38.33 -2.87
N ASN A 144 -8.80 -39.02 -1.80
CA ASN A 144 -8.31 -38.71 -0.45
C ASN A 144 -6.77 -38.69 -0.47
N GLY A 145 -6.18 -37.58 -0.04
CA GLY A 145 -4.74 -37.47 0.12
C GLY A 145 -4.23 -38.43 1.20
N VAL A 146 -2.96 -38.81 1.11
CA VAL A 146 -2.28 -39.56 2.19
C VAL A 146 -2.28 -38.68 3.43
N LYS A 147 -2.89 -39.16 4.53
CA LYS A 147 -2.81 -38.48 5.83
C LYS A 147 -1.40 -38.63 6.37
N ILE A 148 -0.61 -37.57 6.27
CA ILE A 148 0.68 -37.49 6.95
C ILE A 148 0.39 -37.28 8.44
N PRO A 149 0.81 -38.17 9.34
CA PRO A 149 0.59 -38.00 10.77
C PRO A 149 1.29 -36.72 11.25
N GLN A 150 0.53 -35.84 11.91
CA GLN A 150 1.08 -34.59 12.46
C GLN A 150 1.88 -34.80 13.75
N LYS A 151 1.75 -35.97 14.36
CA LYS A 151 2.42 -36.35 15.60
C LYS A 151 3.03 -37.73 15.45
N ILE A 152 4.32 -37.84 15.75
CA ILE A 152 5.02 -39.12 15.88
C ILE A 152 4.85 -39.53 17.34
N GLU A 153 4.15 -40.64 17.60
CA GLU A 153 3.94 -41.15 18.97
C GLU A 153 5.14 -41.92 19.49
N SER A 154 5.79 -42.69 18.62
CA SER A 154 7.02 -43.40 18.90
C SER A 154 7.82 -43.57 17.62
N TYR A 155 9.14 -43.48 17.73
CA TYR A 155 10.04 -43.91 16.68
C TYR A 155 11.07 -44.84 17.31
N THR A 156 11.37 -45.94 16.63
CA THR A 156 12.42 -46.87 17.04
C THR A 156 13.52 -46.78 16.00
N VAL A 157 14.74 -46.51 16.45
CA VAL A 157 15.93 -46.57 15.60
C VAL A 157 16.61 -47.88 15.93
N GLU A 158 16.50 -48.85 15.02
CA GLU A 158 17.33 -50.05 15.09
C GLU A 158 18.73 -49.67 14.63
N MET A 159 19.65 -49.60 15.58
CA MET A 159 21.06 -49.41 15.29
C MET A 159 21.74 -50.77 15.29
N ASP A 160 22.66 -50.94 14.35
CA ASP A 160 23.49 -52.14 14.23
C ASP A 160 24.58 -52.08 15.30
N ASP A 161 24.36 -52.76 16.43
CA ASP A 161 25.19 -52.69 17.64
C ASP A 161 26.68 -52.97 17.34
N GLU A 162 26.97 -53.85 16.37
CA GLU A 162 28.33 -54.18 15.94
C GLU A 162 29.06 -52.98 15.32
N LYS A 163 28.36 -52.17 14.51
CA LYS A 163 28.94 -50.95 13.91
C LYS A 163 29.15 -49.83 14.92
N ILE A 164 28.31 -49.78 15.96
CA ILE A 164 28.48 -48.81 17.05
C ILE A 164 29.69 -49.22 17.89
N LEU A 165 29.83 -50.50 18.23
CA LEU A 165 31.00 -51.02 18.95
C LEU A 165 32.29 -50.75 18.18
N GLU A 166 32.33 -50.98 16.87
CA GLU A 166 33.52 -50.71 16.05
C GLU A 166 33.87 -49.20 15.97
N ALA A 167 32.87 -48.33 16.02
CA ALA A 167 33.06 -46.87 16.09
C ALA A 167 33.51 -46.39 17.48
N LEU A 168 33.10 -47.08 18.55
CA LEU A 168 33.49 -46.77 19.93
C LEU A 168 34.86 -47.33 20.31
N GLU A 169 35.31 -48.43 19.69
CA GLU A 169 36.61 -49.05 19.97
C GLU A 169 37.81 -48.29 19.40
N LYS A 170 37.60 -47.36 18.46
CA LYS A 170 38.67 -46.51 17.90
C LYS A 170 38.43 -45.02 18.22
N PRO A 171 38.56 -44.58 19.48
CA PRO A 171 38.68 -43.16 19.75
C PRO A 171 40.01 -42.68 19.16
N GLN A 172 39.97 -41.93 18.05
CA GLN A 172 41.12 -41.13 17.66
C GLN A 172 41.34 -40.11 18.76
N THR A 173 42.46 -40.20 19.47
CA THR A 173 42.84 -39.27 20.53
C THR A 173 42.83 -37.84 19.96
N GLU A 174 42.28 -36.87 20.71
CA GLU A 174 42.14 -35.47 20.27
C GLU A 174 43.47 -34.89 19.73
N GLU A 175 44.61 -35.36 20.24
CA GLU A 175 45.95 -34.94 19.82
C GLU A 175 46.38 -35.44 18.43
N GLU A 176 45.97 -36.66 18.01
CA GLU A 176 46.26 -37.19 16.68
C GLU A 176 45.35 -36.53 15.63
N TRP A 177 44.12 -36.25 16.02
CA TRP A 177 43.14 -35.55 15.20
C TRP A 177 43.53 -34.09 14.92
N MET A 178 44.02 -33.37 15.94
CA MET A 178 44.53 -32.00 15.80
C MET A 178 45.74 -31.87 14.87
N LYS A 179 46.50 -32.96 14.66
CA LYS A 179 47.60 -33.01 13.69
C LYS A 179 47.14 -33.23 12.24
N ASN A 180 45.91 -33.69 12.02
CA ASN A 180 45.41 -34.10 10.71
C ASN A 180 44.43 -33.08 10.07
N LEU A 181 44.30 -31.89 10.66
CA LEU A 181 43.50 -30.81 10.10
C LEU A 181 44.20 -30.19 8.87
N PRO A 182 43.47 -29.86 7.79
CA PRO A 182 44.04 -29.27 6.57
C PRO A 182 44.43 -27.78 6.71
N PHE A 183 44.26 -27.22 7.92
CA PHE A 183 44.58 -25.84 8.28
C PHE A 183 45.13 -25.79 9.71
N ASP A 184 45.90 -24.73 10.00
CA ASP A 184 46.52 -24.55 11.31
C ASP A 184 45.61 -23.72 12.24
N LEU A 185 45.01 -24.37 13.24
CA LEU A 185 44.04 -23.74 14.14
C LEU A 185 44.60 -22.53 14.89
N LYS A 186 45.89 -22.54 15.26
CA LYS A 186 46.53 -21.40 15.93
C LYS A 186 46.60 -20.18 15.00
N LYS A 187 46.83 -20.40 13.71
CA LYS A 187 46.84 -19.33 12.70
C LYS A 187 45.44 -18.84 12.34
N VAL A 188 44.43 -19.72 12.38
CA VAL A 188 43.03 -19.34 12.25
C VAL A 188 42.61 -18.41 13.40
N MET A 189 42.95 -18.76 14.64
CA MET A 189 42.70 -17.91 15.81
C MET A 189 43.47 -16.58 15.75
N ALA A 190 44.68 -16.58 15.20
CA ALA A 190 45.47 -15.36 14.98
C ALA A 190 44.97 -14.49 13.80
N GLY A 191 43.89 -14.88 13.11
CA GLY A 191 43.26 -14.08 12.05
C GLY A 191 43.95 -14.14 10.69
N ASN A 192 44.75 -15.19 10.42
CA ASN A 192 45.40 -15.34 9.12
C ASN A 192 44.37 -15.65 8.01
N LYS A 193 44.15 -14.69 7.11
CA LYS A 193 43.14 -14.75 6.05
C LYS A 193 43.18 -16.05 5.21
N LYS A 194 44.36 -16.59 4.90
CA LYS A 194 44.50 -17.80 4.08
C LYS A 194 44.10 -19.08 4.82
N GLU A 195 44.35 -19.14 6.13
CA GLU A 195 43.98 -20.30 6.95
C GLU A 195 42.50 -20.23 7.37
N VAL A 196 41.96 -19.02 7.57
CA VAL A 196 40.52 -18.79 7.79
C VAL A 196 39.69 -19.24 6.58
N GLU A 197 40.16 -18.98 5.36
CA GLU A 197 39.47 -19.43 4.14
C GLU A 197 39.47 -20.96 3.98
N LYS A 198 40.57 -21.63 4.36
CA LYS A 198 40.64 -23.10 4.44
C LYS A 198 39.72 -23.68 5.52
N TYR A 199 39.63 -23.02 6.67
CA TYR A 199 38.71 -23.38 7.74
C TYR A 199 37.25 -23.26 7.30
N LEU A 200 36.88 -22.14 6.66
CA LEU A 200 35.51 -21.91 6.18
C LEU A 200 35.10 -22.91 5.10
N SER A 201 35.97 -23.17 4.12
CA SER A 201 35.70 -24.18 3.10
C SER A 201 35.61 -25.61 3.65
N TYR A 202 36.35 -25.92 4.72
CA TYR A 202 36.25 -27.20 5.41
C TYR A 202 34.93 -27.34 6.17
N ILE A 203 34.49 -26.30 6.87
CA ILE A 203 33.19 -26.26 7.57
C ILE A 203 32.02 -26.30 6.60
N GLU A 204 32.09 -25.59 5.48
CA GLU A 204 31.05 -25.62 4.44
C GLU A 204 30.84 -27.03 3.90
N LYS A 205 31.92 -27.82 3.81
CA LYS A 205 31.86 -29.22 3.38
C LYS A 205 31.41 -30.18 4.48
N TYR A 206 31.68 -29.87 5.75
CA TYR A 206 31.37 -30.70 6.92
C TYR A 206 30.72 -29.87 8.04
N PRO A 207 29.41 -29.55 7.94
CA PRO A 207 28.75 -28.62 8.86
C PRO A 207 28.71 -29.10 10.31
N ASP A 208 28.62 -30.40 10.55
CA ASP A 208 28.59 -30.97 11.89
C ASP A 208 29.89 -30.71 12.67
N ARG A 209 31.01 -30.53 11.95
CA ARG A 209 32.32 -30.19 12.53
C ARG A 209 32.43 -28.74 12.97
N ALA A 210 31.51 -27.87 12.57
CA ALA A 210 31.49 -26.47 12.97
C ALA A 210 31.25 -26.29 14.47
N VAL A 211 30.48 -27.20 15.08
CA VAL A 211 30.16 -27.18 16.52
C VAL A 211 31.38 -27.56 17.35
N GLU A 212 32.15 -28.56 16.90
CA GLU A 212 33.37 -29.03 17.56
C GLU A 212 34.55 -28.06 17.38
N LEU A 213 34.70 -27.50 16.18
CA LEU A 213 35.77 -26.57 15.82
C LEU A 213 35.43 -25.10 16.06
N GLY A 214 34.34 -24.82 16.78
CA GLY A 214 33.80 -23.48 16.98
C GLY A 214 34.87 -22.57 17.60
N VAL A 215 35.52 -21.76 16.76
CA VAL A 215 36.42 -20.70 17.23
C VAL A 215 35.50 -19.65 17.87
N PRO A 216 35.63 -19.37 19.19
CA PRO A 216 34.79 -18.38 19.82
C PRO A 216 34.93 -17.05 19.09
N LEU A 217 33.81 -16.49 18.64
CA LEU A 217 33.77 -15.13 18.13
C LEU A 217 34.23 -14.22 19.27
N ASP A 218 35.28 -13.44 19.03
CA ASP A 218 35.82 -12.49 19.99
C ASP A 218 34.72 -11.50 20.40
N VAL A 219 34.09 -11.76 21.55
CA VAL A 219 33.12 -10.88 22.21
C VAL A 219 33.83 -9.76 22.98
N MET A 220 35.17 -9.78 23.06
CA MET A 220 35.98 -8.74 23.69
C MET A 220 36.49 -7.75 22.66
N GLY A 221 35.57 -7.09 21.95
CA GLY A 221 35.71 -5.67 21.59
C GLY A 221 36.99 -5.20 20.89
N THR A 222 37.75 -6.07 20.21
CA THR A 222 38.85 -5.61 19.35
C THR A 222 38.31 -5.24 17.96
N SER A 223 37.99 -3.95 17.90
CA SER A 223 37.52 -3.16 16.76
C SER A 223 37.93 -3.67 15.37
N ARG A 224 36.92 -4.09 14.59
CA ARG A 224 36.94 -4.03 13.13
C ARG A 224 35.94 -2.96 12.69
N GLY A 225 36.44 -1.76 12.44
CA GLY A 225 35.70 -0.71 11.71
C GLY A 225 34.72 0.08 12.57
N ASP A 226 35.11 1.31 12.85
CA ASP A 226 34.31 2.38 13.44
C ASP A 226 33.04 2.65 12.60
N GLY A 227 31.86 2.58 13.23
CA GLY A 227 30.60 2.73 12.52
C GLY A 227 29.35 2.26 13.27
N PHE A 228 29.21 2.57 14.56
CA PHE A 228 27.88 2.58 15.17
C PHE A 228 27.08 3.71 14.51
N GLY A 229 26.16 3.36 13.61
CA GLY A 229 25.26 4.31 12.96
C GLY A 229 24.46 5.09 14.00
N ILE A 230 24.70 6.41 14.07
CA ILE A 230 23.91 7.34 14.87
C ILE A 230 22.61 7.61 14.11
N PHE A 231 21.50 7.07 14.59
CA PHE A 231 20.17 7.41 14.08
C PHE A 231 19.80 8.84 14.52
N LYS A 232 19.96 9.82 13.62
CA LYS A 232 19.45 11.18 13.83
C LYS A 232 18.05 11.29 13.24
N PHE A 233 17.04 11.30 14.09
CA PHE A 233 15.67 11.64 13.70
C PHE A 233 15.56 13.16 13.51
N GLN A 234 15.11 13.59 12.33
CA GLN A 234 15.16 14.97 11.87
C GLN A 234 14.11 15.92 12.50
N ASN A 235 13.36 15.47 13.52
CA ASN A 235 12.30 16.25 14.15
C ASN A 235 12.68 16.74 15.56
N PRO A 236 12.79 18.07 15.81
CA PRO A 236 13.25 18.66 17.08
C PRO A 236 12.42 18.28 18.32
N TRP A 237 11.15 17.95 18.13
CA TRP A 237 10.23 17.52 19.19
C TRP A 237 10.61 16.14 19.76
N LEU A 238 11.02 15.19 18.91
CA LEU A 238 11.22 13.79 19.34
C LEU A 238 12.46 13.67 20.22
N ASN A 239 13.47 14.49 19.96
CA ASN A 239 14.68 14.58 20.79
C ASN A 239 14.41 15.14 22.20
N LYS A 240 13.33 15.93 22.41
CA LYS A 240 12.92 16.38 23.74
C LYS A 240 12.15 15.32 24.53
N LEU A 241 11.49 14.39 23.85
CA LEU A 241 10.75 13.28 24.45
C LEU A 241 11.64 12.08 24.79
N PHE A 242 12.67 11.82 23.97
CA PHE A 242 13.52 10.62 24.07
C PHE A 242 14.95 10.85 24.60
N GLY A 243 15.27 12.02 25.12
CA GLY A 243 16.48 12.23 25.92
C GLY A 243 17.77 12.27 25.09
N GLY A 244 18.01 13.38 24.40
CA GLY A 244 19.36 13.77 23.99
C GLY A 244 20.11 14.37 25.17
N ASN A 245 21.25 13.76 25.52
CA ASN A 245 22.14 14.27 26.57
C ASN A 245 22.78 15.58 26.10
N SER A 246 22.24 16.74 26.51
CA SER A 246 22.89 18.04 26.36
C SER A 246 23.38 18.53 27.71
N SER A 247 24.70 18.51 27.86
CA SER A 247 25.46 19.08 28.96
C SER A 247 25.18 20.58 29.11
N ASN A 248 25.06 21.02 30.38
CA ASN A 248 24.91 22.40 30.87
C ASN A 248 23.60 23.09 30.44
N ASP A 249 22.69 23.54 31.31
CA ASP A 249 22.87 24.12 32.64
C ASP A 249 21.50 24.43 33.26
N LYS A 250 21.49 24.54 34.59
CA LYS A 250 20.48 25.13 35.50
C LYS A 250 19.16 24.39 35.84
N LYS A 251 19.03 24.27 37.16
CA LYS A 251 18.02 23.60 37.99
C LYS A 251 16.60 24.17 37.82
N SER A 252 15.61 23.27 37.74
CA SER A 252 14.31 23.49 38.40
C SER A 252 13.84 22.18 39.03
N ALA A 253 13.48 22.27 40.32
CA ALA A 253 13.02 21.16 41.13
C ALA A 253 11.53 20.91 40.87
N TYR A 254 11.09 19.67 41.17
CA TYR A 254 9.72 19.13 41.08
C TYR A 254 9.25 18.64 39.68
N SER A 255 9.44 17.33 39.41
CA SER A 255 8.45 16.44 38.74
C SER A 255 8.96 15.02 38.40
N GLN A 256 10.09 14.55 38.95
CA GLN A 256 10.65 13.25 38.54
C GLN A 256 9.98 11.99 39.13
N LYS A 257 9.06 12.07 40.10
CA LYS A 257 8.57 10.88 40.81
C LYS A 257 7.44 10.07 40.15
N TYR A 258 6.74 10.60 39.14
CA TYR A 258 5.57 9.92 38.54
C TYR A 258 5.74 9.49 37.09
N ARG A 259 6.93 9.73 36.50
CA ARG A 259 7.23 9.42 35.10
C ARG A 259 7.32 7.91 34.82
N TRP A 260 7.73 7.11 35.80
CA TRP A 260 7.79 5.64 35.66
C TRP A 260 6.39 4.99 35.66
N ILE A 261 5.45 5.54 36.44
CA ILE A 261 4.06 5.05 36.48
C ILE A 261 3.37 5.20 35.11
N PHE A 262 3.68 6.26 34.37
CA PHE A 262 3.17 6.46 33.01
C PHE A 262 3.66 5.40 32.01
N PHE A 263 4.94 4.99 32.11
CA PHE A 263 5.49 3.93 31.27
C PHE A 263 4.95 2.55 31.65
N VAL A 264 4.78 2.26 32.94
CA VAL A 264 4.15 1.00 33.42
C VAL A 264 2.71 0.91 32.94
N PHE A 265 1.96 2.02 32.95
CA PHE A 265 0.58 2.07 32.47
C PHE A 265 0.47 1.87 30.95
N LEU A 266 1.38 2.44 30.16
CA LEU A 266 1.44 2.21 28.70
C LEU A 266 1.82 0.78 28.33
N ILE A 267 2.75 0.17 29.08
CA ILE A 267 3.12 -1.24 28.90
C ILE A 267 1.94 -2.16 29.28
N ALA A 268 1.22 -1.85 30.36
CA ALA A 268 0.01 -2.59 30.75
C ALA A 268 -1.11 -2.49 29.70
N ILE A 269 -1.32 -1.31 29.09
CA ILE A 269 -2.27 -1.14 27.98
C ILE A 269 -1.83 -1.87 26.71
N GLY A 270 -0.53 -1.87 26.40
CA GLY A 270 0.05 -2.61 25.28
C GLY A 270 -0.16 -4.12 25.44
N LEU A 271 0.10 -4.66 26.64
CA LEU A 271 -0.11 -6.07 26.97
C LEU A 271 -1.61 -6.43 26.98
N PHE A 272 -2.48 -5.55 27.48
CA PHE A 272 -3.93 -5.74 27.46
C PHE A 272 -4.50 -5.75 26.03
N ARG A 273 -4.02 -4.88 25.14
CA ARG A 273 -4.39 -4.92 23.72
C ARG A 273 -3.86 -6.16 23.00
N PHE A 274 -2.66 -6.62 23.35
CA PHE A 274 -2.07 -7.84 22.78
C PHE A 274 -2.86 -9.10 23.21
N PHE A 275 -3.32 -9.17 24.47
CA PHE A 275 -4.17 -10.25 24.97
C PHE A 275 -5.58 -10.25 24.36
N ILE A 276 -6.19 -9.08 24.14
CA ILE A 276 -7.49 -8.97 23.45
C ILE A 276 -7.38 -9.36 21.96
N PHE A 277 -6.24 -9.09 21.32
CA PHE A 277 -6.01 -9.47 19.92
C PHE A 277 -5.75 -10.98 19.76
N LEU A 278 -5.21 -11.65 20.79
CA LEU A 278 -4.99 -13.10 20.82
C LEU A 278 -6.28 -13.91 21.07
N ASN A 279 -7.31 -13.32 21.67
CA ASN A 279 -8.56 -13.99 22.04
C ASN A 279 -9.73 -13.76 21.06
N LYS A 280 -9.48 -13.22 19.86
CA LYS A 280 -10.46 -13.25 18.76
C LYS A 280 -10.17 -14.45 17.85
N GLU A 281 -11.13 -15.35 17.78
CA GLU A 281 -11.18 -16.40 16.75
C GLU A 281 -10.98 -15.76 15.37
N LYS A 282 -10.05 -16.35 14.61
CA LYS A 282 -9.59 -15.85 13.32
C LYS A 282 -10.73 -15.93 12.29
N PRO A 283 -11.09 -14.85 11.59
CA PRO A 283 -11.76 -14.98 10.30
C PRO A 283 -10.75 -15.55 9.29
N VAL A 284 -11.24 -16.49 8.48
CA VAL A 284 -10.48 -17.24 7.47
C VAL A 284 -9.99 -16.28 6.38
N GLU A 285 -8.68 -16.06 6.33
CA GLU A 285 -8.01 -15.36 5.23
C GLU A 285 -7.34 -16.39 4.33
N ASN A 286 -7.74 -16.40 3.06
CA ASN A 286 -7.25 -17.31 2.03
C ASN A 286 -5.78 -17.01 1.73
N THR A 287 -4.90 -17.98 1.99
CA THR A 287 -3.52 -17.95 1.52
C THR A 287 -3.47 -18.20 0.01
N PRO A 288 -2.74 -17.39 -0.78
CA PRO A 288 -2.50 -17.71 -2.18
C PRO A 288 -1.61 -18.95 -2.29
N MET A 289 -2.13 -19.94 -3.01
CA MET A 289 -1.49 -21.23 -3.29
C MET A 289 -0.10 -21.04 -3.93
N PRO A 290 1.00 -21.56 -3.37
CA PRO A 290 2.28 -21.60 -4.06
C PRO A 290 2.20 -22.60 -5.21
N SER A 291 2.32 -22.09 -6.44
CA SER A 291 2.45 -22.88 -7.67
C SER A 291 3.67 -23.80 -7.58
N SER A 292 3.41 -25.11 -7.46
CA SER A 292 4.40 -26.17 -7.59
C SER A 292 4.92 -26.25 -9.03
N GLY A 293 5.94 -25.44 -9.32
CA GLY A 293 6.80 -25.60 -10.47
C GLY A 293 8.23 -25.64 -9.98
N LYS A 294 8.92 -26.79 -10.15
CA LYS A 294 10.38 -26.86 -9.98
C LYS A 294 11.02 -25.85 -10.92
N VAL A 295 11.51 -24.74 -10.36
CA VAL A 295 12.36 -23.78 -11.06
C VAL A 295 13.71 -24.45 -11.27
N SER A 296 14.04 -24.71 -12.53
CA SER A 296 15.38 -25.13 -12.94
C SER A 296 16.40 -24.09 -12.50
N ASN A 297 17.53 -24.54 -11.95
CA ASN A 297 18.69 -23.74 -11.52
C ASN A 297 18.83 -22.46 -12.34
N VAL A 298 18.48 -21.34 -11.70
CA VAL A 298 18.72 -20.01 -12.22
C VAL A 298 20.19 -19.69 -11.92
N ASP A 299 20.90 -19.26 -12.96
CA ASP A 299 22.27 -18.74 -12.93
C ASP A 299 22.44 -17.80 -11.72
N GLU A 300 23.40 -18.07 -10.82
CA GLU A 300 23.59 -17.32 -9.55
C GLU A 300 23.82 -15.82 -9.74
N ASN A 301 24.10 -15.41 -10.98
CA ASN A 301 24.30 -14.02 -11.39
C ASN A 301 23.02 -13.30 -11.88
N MET A 302 21.83 -13.91 -11.82
CA MET A 302 20.56 -13.24 -12.17
C MET A 302 19.77 -12.79 -10.94
N MET A 303 19.16 -11.60 -11.05
CA MET A 303 18.23 -11.11 -10.03
C MET A 303 17.04 -12.07 -9.87
N LYS A 304 16.58 -12.28 -8.64
CA LYS A 304 15.32 -12.99 -8.40
C LYS A 304 14.21 -12.23 -9.13
N PRO A 305 13.45 -12.87 -10.04
CA PRO A 305 12.51 -12.18 -10.93
C PRO A 305 11.52 -11.28 -10.18
N VAL A 306 11.12 -11.66 -8.96
CA VAL A 306 10.21 -10.88 -8.10
C VAL A 306 10.73 -9.47 -7.78
N VAL A 307 12.04 -9.29 -7.62
CA VAL A 307 12.61 -8.01 -7.16
C VAL A 307 12.70 -6.99 -8.29
N ALA A 308 12.97 -7.43 -9.53
CA ALA A 308 12.98 -6.55 -10.71
C ALA A 308 11.57 -6.03 -11.04
N TYR A 309 10.53 -6.87 -10.91
CA TYR A 309 9.15 -6.46 -11.19
C TYR A 309 8.59 -5.48 -10.13
N GLN A 310 9.06 -5.53 -8.90
CA GLN A 310 8.55 -4.67 -7.81
C GLN A 310 9.32 -3.34 -7.68
N SER A 311 10.62 -3.35 -7.95
CA SER A 311 11.46 -2.15 -7.79
C SER A 311 11.52 -1.26 -9.03
N GLY A 312 11.10 -1.77 -10.20
CA GLY A 312 11.24 -1.06 -11.47
C GLY A 312 12.69 -0.90 -11.95
N VAL A 313 13.66 -1.45 -11.20
CA VAL A 313 15.08 -1.41 -11.54
C VAL A 313 15.41 -2.62 -12.42
N THR A 314 16.02 -2.36 -13.57
CA THR A 314 16.40 -3.42 -14.52
C THR A 314 17.84 -3.92 -14.29
N ASP A 315 18.18 -5.12 -14.79
CA ASP A 315 19.56 -5.63 -14.70
C ASP A 315 20.58 -4.69 -15.37
N ILE A 316 20.18 -4.02 -16.47
CA ILE A 316 21.02 -3.01 -17.13
C ILE A 316 21.23 -1.82 -16.21
N ASP A 317 20.18 -1.31 -15.55
CA ASP A 317 20.30 -0.16 -14.64
C ASP A 317 21.19 -0.49 -13.43
N MET A 318 21.10 -1.71 -12.87
CA MET A 318 22.02 -2.16 -11.82
C MET A 318 23.47 -2.21 -12.31
N LYS A 319 23.70 -2.68 -13.54
CA LYS A 319 25.05 -2.74 -14.11
C LYS A 319 25.62 -1.33 -14.33
N ILE A 320 24.79 -0.42 -14.81
CA ILE A 320 25.13 1.00 -14.98
C ILE A 320 25.45 1.65 -13.63
N ASP A 321 24.64 1.43 -12.60
CA ASP A 321 24.89 1.96 -11.26
C ASP A 321 26.16 1.36 -10.63
N SER A 322 26.42 0.07 -10.86
CA SER A 322 27.67 -0.56 -10.43
C SER A 322 28.91 0.05 -11.12
N MET A 323 28.79 0.55 -12.36
CA MET A 323 29.91 1.13 -13.12
C MET A 323 30.09 2.62 -12.83
N TYR A 324 29.01 3.40 -12.77
CA TYR A 324 29.04 4.86 -12.72
C TYR A 324 28.42 5.46 -11.46
N GLY A 325 27.78 4.66 -10.60
CA GLY A 325 27.02 5.15 -9.45
C GLY A 325 27.86 5.83 -8.37
N ARG A 326 29.16 5.51 -8.24
CA ARG A 326 30.07 6.24 -7.34
C ARG A 326 30.37 7.63 -7.89
N GLU A 327 30.88 7.71 -9.11
CA GLU A 327 31.22 8.97 -9.80
C GLU A 327 29.99 9.89 -9.89
N ARG A 328 28.82 9.34 -10.23
CA ARG A 328 27.55 10.06 -10.25
C ARG A 328 27.20 10.69 -8.91
N ARG A 329 27.34 9.95 -7.80
CA ARG A 329 27.04 10.46 -6.45
C ARG A 329 28.02 11.55 -6.02
N GLU A 330 29.30 11.37 -6.32
CA GLU A 330 30.34 12.36 -6.01
C GLU A 330 30.07 13.67 -6.74
N LEU A 331 29.84 13.63 -8.06
CA LEU A 331 29.50 14.81 -8.86
C LEU A 331 28.20 15.47 -8.41
N MET A 332 27.17 14.67 -8.07
CA MET A 332 25.87 15.21 -7.67
C MET A 332 25.93 15.86 -6.28
N ASN A 333 26.69 15.28 -5.35
CA ASN A 333 26.94 15.88 -4.04
C ASN A 333 27.75 17.17 -4.16
N GLU A 334 28.74 17.20 -5.05
CA GLU A 334 29.55 18.39 -5.30
C GLU A 334 28.73 19.50 -5.95
N HIS A 335 27.90 19.18 -6.94
CA HIS A 335 26.96 20.10 -7.56
C HIS A 335 25.94 20.65 -6.55
N LEU A 336 25.42 19.80 -5.67
CA LEU A 336 24.51 20.21 -4.60
C LEU A 336 25.20 21.15 -3.60
N ASN A 337 26.44 20.85 -3.20
CA ASN A 337 27.21 21.73 -2.32
C ASN A 337 27.51 23.09 -2.98
N ALA A 338 27.94 23.09 -4.25
CA ALA A 338 28.19 24.31 -5.00
C ALA A 338 26.91 25.17 -5.16
N SER A 339 25.79 24.56 -5.54
CA SER A 339 24.51 25.24 -5.72
C SER A 339 23.94 25.81 -4.41
N LEU A 340 24.06 25.08 -3.29
CA LEU A 340 23.65 25.60 -1.98
C LEU A 340 24.47 26.83 -1.57
N LYS A 341 25.78 26.86 -1.89
CA LYS A 341 26.67 27.98 -1.56
C LYS A 341 26.44 29.22 -2.43
N ILE A 342 25.92 29.04 -3.65
CA ILE A 342 25.48 30.13 -4.54
C ILE A 342 24.18 30.77 -4.05
N ASN A 343 23.24 29.96 -3.53
CA ASN A 343 21.92 30.43 -3.11
C ASN A 343 21.86 31.00 -1.69
N MET A 344 22.99 31.07 -0.97
CA MET A 344 23.04 31.71 0.35
C MET A 344 23.14 33.23 0.23
N PRO A 345 22.44 34.00 1.10
CA PRO A 345 22.38 35.47 1.02
C PRO A 345 23.70 36.21 1.31
N ASN A 346 24.77 35.49 1.67
CA ASN A 346 26.10 36.04 1.90
C ASN A 346 26.99 35.79 0.67
N GLU A 347 27.21 36.82 -0.16
CA GLU A 347 28.01 36.74 -1.41
C GLU A 347 29.42 36.12 -1.20
N LYS A 348 29.99 36.27 -0.01
CA LYS A 348 31.29 35.70 0.37
C LYS A 348 31.32 34.17 0.46
N SER A 349 30.16 33.50 0.53
CA SER A 349 30.06 32.05 0.73
C SER A 349 30.51 31.23 -0.49
N TYR A 350 30.28 31.72 -1.72
CA TYR A 350 30.69 31.02 -2.93
C TYR A 350 32.18 31.25 -3.22
N GLU A 351 32.68 32.45 -2.97
CA GLU A 351 34.12 32.73 -3.08
C GLU A 351 34.94 31.93 -2.07
N GLU A 352 34.43 31.76 -0.84
CA GLU A 352 35.04 30.91 0.17
C GLU A 352 35.04 29.42 -0.23
N TYR A 353 33.96 28.95 -0.86
CA TYR A 353 33.90 27.59 -1.42
C TYR A 353 34.99 27.37 -2.48
N LEU A 354 35.18 28.32 -3.40
CA LEU A 354 36.26 28.24 -4.40
C LEU A 354 37.65 28.30 -3.76
N LYS A 355 37.84 29.13 -2.73
CA LYS A 355 39.12 29.21 -1.98
C LYS A 355 39.44 27.94 -1.20
N ASN A 356 38.42 27.24 -0.71
CA ASN A 356 38.57 25.97 0.01
C ASN A 356 38.73 24.75 -0.92
N GLY A 357 39.01 24.97 -2.22
CA GLY A 357 39.26 23.91 -3.20
C GLY A 357 38.02 23.42 -3.95
N GLY A 358 36.88 24.09 -3.82
CA GLY A 358 35.66 23.81 -4.57
C GLY A 358 35.80 24.13 -6.06
N ARG A 359 35.16 23.34 -6.93
CA ARG A 359 35.20 23.53 -8.38
C ARG A 359 34.05 24.42 -8.87
N PRO A 360 34.25 25.25 -9.91
CA PRO A 360 33.18 26.04 -10.49
C PRO A 360 32.01 25.17 -10.95
N ILE A 361 30.77 25.62 -10.68
CA ILE A 361 29.55 24.84 -10.95
C ILE A 361 29.43 24.41 -12.42
N ASN A 362 29.82 25.28 -13.36
CA ASN A 362 29.78 24.98 -14.80
C ASN A 362 30.67 23.78 -15.16
N LYS A 363 31.85 23.65 -14.54
CA LYS A 363 32.76 22.52 -14.79
C LYS A 363 32.18 21.21 -14.25
N ILE A 364 31.56 21.26 -13.08
CA ILE A 364 30.88 20.11 -12.48
C ILE A 364 29.71 19.67 -13.38
N GLN A 365 28.95 20.64 -13.91
CA GLN A 365 27.84 20.38 -14.82
C GLN A 365 28.31 19.76 -16.14
N ASP A 366 29.41 20.25 -16.73
CA ASP A 366 30.02 19.67 -17.93
C ASP A 366 30.48 18.22 -17.70
N GLU A 367 31.02 17.91 -16.52
CA GLU A 367 31.40 16.55 -16.14
C GLU A 367 30.19 15.64 -15.95
N ILE A 368 29.09 16.16 -15.37
CA ILE A 368 27.82 15.44 -15.27
C ILE A 368 27.29 15.09 -16.67
N PHE A 369 27.32 16.04 -17.62
CA PHE A 369 26.90 15.78 -19.00
C PHE A 369 27.77 14.69 -19.66
N LYS A 370 29.09 14.78 -19.54
CA LYS A 370 30.01 13.75 -20.06
C LYS A 370 29.78 12.38 -19.42
N LEU A 371 29.45 12.34 -18.13
CA LEU A 371 29.13 11.10 -17.43
C LEU A 371 27.81 10.49 -17.92
N ASN A 372 26.81 11.33 -18.19
CA ASN A 372 25.54 10.90 -18.77
C ASN A 372 25.74 10.33 -20.17
N ASP A 373 26.50 11.01 -21.03
CA ASP A 373 26.82 10.51 -22.38
C ASP A 373 27.50 9.13 -22.34
N LYS A 374 28.48 8.96 -21.43
CA LYS A 374 29.14 7.65 -21.21
C LYS A 374 28.15 6.60 -20.71
N THR A 375 27.24 6.99 -19.83
CA THR A 375 26.20 6.12 -19.27
C THR A 375 25.26 5.63 -20.36
N ASP A 376 24.84 6.52 -21.27
CA ASP A 376 23.93 6.19 -22.37
C ASP A 376 24.60 5.26 -23.38
N VAL A 377 25.85 5.52 -23.77
CA VAL A 377 26.63 4.64 -24.66
C VAL A 377 26.79 3.23 -24.05
N SER A 378 27.08 3.16 -22.75
CA SER A 378 27.17 1.91 -22.02
C SER A 378 25.83 1.20 -21.92
N LYS A 379 24.74 1.93 -21.71
CA LYS A 379 23.37 1.40 -21.63
C LYS A 379 22.96 0.80 -22.97
N ASP A 380 23.22 1.46 -24.09
CA ASP A 380 22.93 0.96 -25.42
C ASP A 380 23.76 -0.28 -25.78
N SER A 381 25.04 -0.29 -25.39
CA SER A 381 25.90 -1.45 -25.54
C SER A 381 25.37 -2.66 -24.77
N LEU A 382 24.96 -2.46 -23.51
CA LEU A 382 24.34 -3.50 -22.70
C LEU A 382 22.99 -3.96 -23.29
N LYS A 383 22.13 -3.03 -23.75
CA LYS A 383 20.87 -3.38 -24.43
C LYS A 383 21.12 -4.32 -25.61
N LYS A 384 22.17 -4.08 -26.41
CA LYS A 384 22.55 -4.94 -27.54
C LYS A 384 23.03 -6.32 -27.10
N VAL A 385 23.82 -6.41 -26.02
CA VAL A 385 24.30 -7.68 -25.46
C VAL A 385 23.14 -8.50 -24.90
N TYR A 386 22.27 -7.91 -24.08
CA TYR A 386 21.13 -8.59 -23.50
C TYR A 386 20.08 -8.99 -24.55
N SER A 387 19.86 -8.17 -25.58
CA SER A 387 18.98 -8.56 -26.70
C SER A 387 19.49 -9.81 -27.42
N LYS A 388 20.81 -9.91 -27.67
CA LYS A 388 21.42 -11.14 -28.22
C LYS A 388 21.26 -12.33 -27.26
N LYS A 389 21.35 -12.10 -25.95
CA LYS A 389 21.13 -13.14 -24.92
C LYS A 389 19.68 -13.67 -24.95
N ILE A 390 18.69 -12.78 -25.08
CA ILE A 390 17.27 -13.16 -25.22
C ILE A 390 17.06 -13.99 -26.48
N VAL A 391 17.56 -13.54 -27.64
CA VAL A 391 17.42 -14.28 -28.91
C VAL A 391 18.06 -15.67 -28.81
N LYS A 392 19.26 -15.77 -28.23
CA LYS A 392 19.94 -17.05 -27.99
C LYS A 392 19.11 -17.99 -27.09
N TYR A 393 18.51 -17.45 -26.02
CA TYR A 393 17.64 -18.22 -25.13
C TYR A 393 16.38 -18.72 -25.83
N LEU A 394 15.75 -17.88 -26.66
CA LEU A 394 14.56 -18.26 -27.43
C LEU A 394 14.88 -19.39 -28.42
N ALA A 395 16.00 -19.29 -29.14
CA ALA A 395 16.44 -20.34 -30.07
C ALA A 395 16.72 -21.67 -29.36
N GLN A 396 17.42 -21.65 -28.21
CA GLN A 396 17.72 -22.86 -27.43
C GLN A 396 16.49 -23.51 -26.80
N SER A 397 15.47 -22.70 -26.46
CA SER A 397 14.26 -23.18 -25.79
C SER A 397 13.12 -23.54 -26.75
N GLU A 398 13.25 -23.22 -28.04
CA GLU A 398 12.24 -23.43 -29.06
C GLU A 398 11.81 -24.89 -29.20
N GLU A 399 12.76 -25.83 -29.35
CA GLU A 399 12.46 -27.25 -29.50
C GLU A 399 11.74 -27.82 -28.28
N LYS A 400 12.18 -27.42 -27.09
CA LYS A 400 11.58 -27.82 -25.81
C LYS A 400 10.14 -27.33 -25.69
N TYR A 401 9.87 -26.09 -26.09
CA TYR A 401 8.51 -25.54 -26.06
C TYR A 401 7.62 -26.12 -27.15
N LYS A 402 8.15 -26.31 -28.36
CA LYS A 402 7.44 -26.96 -29.47
C LYS A 402 6.98 -28.35 -29.05
N LYS A 403 7.87 -29.19 -28.47
CA LYS A 403 7.52 -30.53 -27.97
C LYS A 403 6.41 -30.47 -26.92
N LYS A 404 6.55 -29.60 -25.90
CA LYS A 404 5.53 -29.44 -24.84
C LYS A 404 4.17 -28.99 -25.38
N ILE A 405 4.14 -28.07 -26.35
CA ILE A 405 2.91 -27.57 -26.97
C ILE A 405 2.25 -28.70 -27.76
N THR A 406 3.02 -29.42 -28.58
CA THR A 406 2.52 -30.58 -29.34
C THR A 406 1.97 -31.67 -28.42
N ASP A 407 2.70 -32.03 -27.36
CA ASP A 407 2.27 -33.04 -26.39
C ASP A 407 0.97 -32.63 -25.68
N SER A 408 0.83 -31.35 -25.35
CA SER A 408 -0.38 -30.82 -24.70
C SER A 408 -1.59 -30.83 -25.64
N LEU A 409 -1.40 -30.47 -26.90
CA LEU A 409 -2.46 -30.46 -27.91
C LEU A 409 -2.89 -31.89 -28.30
N ASN A 410 -1.94 -32.83 -28.40
CA ASN A 410 -2.23 -34.24 -28.67
C ASN A 410 -3.01 -34.90 -27.52
N LYS A 411 -2.75 -34.49 -26.26
CA LYS A 411 -3.49 -34.96 -25.09
C LYS A 411 -4.95 -34.48 -25.08
N ILE A 412 -5.22 -33.29 -25.60
CA ILE A 412 -6.57 -32.69 -25.65
C ILE A 412 -7.38 -33.23 -26.83
N SER A 413 -6.73 -33.51 -27.96
CA SER A 413 -7.37 -33.91 -29.22
C SER A 413 -7.65 -35.42 -29.37
N SER A 414 -7.65 -36.16 -28.25
CA SER A 414 -7.95 -37.61 -28.24
C SER A 414 -7.14 -38.44 -29.25
N GLY A 415 -5.86 -38.11 -29.42
CA GLY A 415 -4.93 -38.86 -30.27
C GLY A 415 -4.88 -38.45 -31.74
N LYS A 416 -5.59 -37.39 -32.17
CA LYS A 416 -5.38 -36.79 -33.51
C LYS A 416 -4.12 -35.91 -33.48
N PRO A 417 -3.22 -35.99 -34.47
CA PRO A 417 -2.03 -35.16 -34.49
C PRO A 417 -2.42 -33.68 -34.59
N ALA A 418 -1.88 -32.86 -33.69
CA ALA A 418 -2.12 -31.42 -33.69
C ALA A 418 -1.71 -30.77 -35.01
N GLU A 419 -2.57 -29.92 -35.57
CA GLU A 419 -2.26 -29.17 -36.80
C GLU A 419 -1.01 -28.30 -36.61
N GLN A 420 -0.05 -28.44 -37.52
CA GLN A 420 1.24 -27.73 -37.45
C GLN A 420 1.07 -26.21 -37.44
N GLY A 421 0.02 -25.67 -38.08
CA GLY A 421 -0.31 -24.25 -38.07
C GLY A 421 -0.70 -23.72 -36.69
N ILE A 422 -1.47 -24.49 -35.91
CA ILE A 422 -1.88 -24.13 -34.55
C ILE A 422 -0.67 -24.16 -33.61
N VAL A 423 0.16 -25.20 -33.69
CA VAL A 423 1.40 -25.32 -32.90
C VAL A 423 2.33 -24.13 -33.16
N LYS A 424 2.53 -23.74 -34.43
CA LYS A 424 3.38 -22.60 -34.81
C LYS A 424 2.84 -21.27 -34.26
N THR A 425 1.52 -21.08 -34.28
CA THR A 425 0.87 -19.86 -33.78
C THR A 425 1.02 -19.72 -32.27
N ILE A 426 0.79 -20.81 -31.52
CA ILE A 426 0.93 -20.84 -30.06
C ILE A 426 2.41 -20.68 -29.67
N LEU A 427 3.33 -21.32 -30.38
CA LEU A 427 4.77 -21.18 -30.16
C LEU A 427 5.22 -19.73 -30.35
N LYS A 428 4.79 -19.07 -31.44
CA LYS A 428 5.10 -17.67 -31.71
C LYS A 428 4.54 -16.75 -30.61
N LYS A 429 3.28 -16.95 -30.20
CA LYS A 429 2.67 -16.18 -29.09
C LYS A 429 3.46 -16.36 -27.80
N LYS A 430 3.91 -17.57 -27.51
CA LYS A 430 4.72 -17.86 -26.32
C LYS A 430 6.12 -17.25 -26.39
N GLN A 431 6.78 -17.29 -27.55
CA GLN A 431 8.08 -16.64 -27.76
C GLN A 431 7.98 -15.13 -27.53
N VAL A 432 6.94 -14.48 -28.06
CA VAL A 432 6.70 -13.04 -27.84
C VAL A 432 6.52 -12.71 -26.35
N LEU A 433 5.76 -13.52 -25.61
CA LEU A 433 5.57 -13.30 -24.16
C LEU A 433 6.87 -13.46 -23.38
N ILE A 434 7.67 -14.49 -23.69
CA ILE A 434 8.97 -14.74 -23.05
C ILE A 434 9.93 -13.59 -23.37
N GLU A 435 9.99 -13.15 -24.62
CA GLU A 435 10.80 -12.01 -25.06
C GLU A 435 10.37 -10.73 -24.33
N ASP A 436 9.08 -10.52 -24.13
CA ASP A 436 8.57 -9.37 -23.38
C ASP A 436 8.95 -9.42 -21.90
N SER A 437 8.77 -10.56 -21.24
CA SER A 437 9.15 -10.72 -19.83
C SER A 437 10.66 -10.57 -19.63
N LEU A 438 11.48 -11.21 -20.47
CA LEU A 438 12.94 -11.08 -20.38
C LEU A 438 13.42 -9.69 -20.78
N GLY A 439 12.76 -9.06 -21.75
CA GLY A 439 13.05 -7.69 -22.16
C GLY A 439 12.78 -6.67 -21.04
N ARG A 440 11.73 -6.91 -20.24
CA ARG A 440 11.43 -6.12 -19.03
C ARG A 440 12.44 -6.35 -17.92
N LEU A 441 12.80 -7.62 -17.65
CA LEU A 441 13.80 -7.97 -16.64
C LEU A 441 15.16 -7.32 -16.93
N TYR A 442 15.63 -7.45 -18.17
CA TYR A 442 16.93 -6.91 -18.55
C TYR A 442 16.90 -5.41 -18.84
N GLY A 443 15.75 -4.81 -19.17
CA GLY A 443 15.67 -3.40 -19.56
C GLY A 443 16.04 -3.15 -21.04
N THR A 444 15.88 -4.16 -21.90
CA THR A 444 16.10 -4.01 -23.35
C THR A 444 14.89 -3.42 -24.07
N LYS A 445 13.71 -3.48 -23.46
CA LYS A 445 12.49 -2.81 -23.91
C LYS A 445 12.20 -1.64 -22.99
N GLU A 446 12.01 -0.47 -23.59
CA GLU A 446 11.57 0.70 -22.86
C GLU A 446 10.10 0.54 -22.45
N TYR A 447 9.79 1.09 -21.27
CA TYR A 447 8.41 1.30 -20.88
C TYR A 447 7.81 2.24 -21.92
N ILE A 448 6.94 1.74 -22.80
CA ILE A 448 5.96 2.62 -23.41
C ILE A 448 5.00 2.88 -22.25
N GLU A 449 5.28 3.91 -21.47
CA GLU A 449 4.22 4.52 -20.68
C GLU A 449 3.08 4.75 -21.67
N PRO A 450 1.88 4.18 -21.43
CA PRO A 450 0.76 4.45 -22.30
C PRO A 450 0.70 5.97 -22.47
N PRO A 451 0.61 6.49 -23.70
CA PRO A 451 0.75 7.91 -23.96
C PRO A 451 -0.09 8.63 -22.93
N ILE A 452 0.58 9.48 -22.13
CA ILE A 452 -0.11 10.38 -21.22
C ILE A 452 -0.85 11.32 -22.15
N ASP A 453 -2.08 10.97 -22.45
CA ASP A 453 -2.99 11.82 -23.18
C ASP A 453 -3.10 13.10 -22.31
N PRO A 454 -2.59 14.24 -22.78
CA PRO A 454 -2.61 15.46 -21.99
C PRO A 454 -4.04 15.90 -21.66
N ASN A 455 -5.04 15.40 -22.39
CA ASN A 455 -6.46 15.62 -22.11
C ASN A 455 -7.05 14.57 -21.15
N LYS A 456 -6.40 13.42 -20.96
CA LYS A 456 -6.72 12.43 -19.92
C LYS A 456 -6.06 12.78 -18.59
N ALA A 457 -4.95 13.53 -18.62
CA ALA A 457 -4.32 14.14 -17.45
C ALA A 457 -5.16 15.26 -16.80
N GLN A 458 -6.24 15.73 -17.46
CA GLN A 458 -7.16 16.73 -16.91
C GLN A 458 -8.34 16.12 -16.12
N LYS A 459 -8.52 14.80 -16.15
CA LYS A 459 -9.71 14.12 -15.57
C LYS A 459 -9.40 12.86 -14.76
N VAL A 460 -8.18 12.77 -14.25
CA VAL A 460 -7.94 12.05 -13.01
C VAL A 460 -7.91 13.14 -11.96
N GLU A 461 -8.78 13.04 -10.96
CA GLU A 461 -8.72 13.88 -9.77
C GLU A 461 -7.26 14.10 -9.41
N THR A 462 -6.94 15.37 -9.20
CA THR A 462 -5.79 15.77 -8.41
C THR A 462 -5.75 14.89 -7.16
N LEU A 463 -5.01 13.78 -7.24
CA LEU A 463 -4.22 13.26 -6.14
C LEU A 463 -3.44 14.49 -5.70
N GLU A 464 -3.96 15.11 -4.64
CA GLU A 464 -3.33 16.25 -4.02
C GLU A 464 -1.87 15.88 -3.87
N LYS A 465 -0.99 16.62 -4.58
CA LYS A 465 0.32 16.87 -4.02
C LYS A 465 0.02 17.30 -2.60
N GLU A 466 0.42 16.49 -1.62
CA GLU A 466 0.41 16.90 -0.22
C GLU A 466 1.04 18.29 -0.21
N LYS A 467 0.19 19.30 -0.05
CA LYS A 467 0.63 20.65 0.17
C LYS A 467 1.52 20.55 1.41
N PRO A 468 2.71 21.17 1.45
CA PRO A 468 3.45 21.25 2.70
C PRO A 468 2.47 21.80 3.73
N TYR A 469 2.17 21.00 4.76
CA TYR A 469 1.13 21.20 5.77
C TYR A 469 0.66 22.66 5.80
N SER A 470 -0.47 22.96 5.13
CA SER A 470 -1.05 24.29 5.23
C SER A 470 -1.40 24.47 6.70
N LYS A 471 -0.66 25.36 7.36
CA LYS A 471 -0.90 25.77 8.73
C LYS A 471 -2.38 26.19 8.80
N TYR A 472 -3.22 25.37 9.42
CA TYR A 472 -4.61 25.77 9.65
C TYR A 472 -4.55 26.95 10.61
N ASP A 473 -4.97 28.13 10.15
CA ASP A 473 -5.11 29.32 11.00
C ASP A 473 -6.33 29.12 11.91
N ILE A 474 -6.22 28.20 12.87
CA ILE A 474 -7.22 27.99 13.91
C ILE A 474 -7.12 29.17 14.88
N SER A 475 -8.17 29.96 14.95
CA SER A 475 -8.24 31.08 15.89
C SER A 475 -8.33 30.54 17.32
N PHE A 476 -7.56 31.14 18.24
CA PHE A 476 -7.64 30.84 19.68
C PHE A 476 -9.08 30.93 20.23
N SER A 477 -9.90 31.79 19.61
CA SER A 477 -11.31 31.95 19.95
C SER A 477 -12.17 30.71 19.64
N GLU A 478 -11.85 29.96 18.57
CA GLU A 478 -12.59 28.74 18.20
C GLU A 478 -12.38 27.63 19.23
N ILE A 479 -11.16 27.51 19.75
CA ILE A 479 -10.81 26.52 20.78
C ILE A 479 -11.50 26.84 22.10
N ILE A 480 -11.57 28.13 22.47
CA ILE A 480 -12.32 28.57 23.66
C ILE A 480 -13.81 28.25 23.51
N TRP A 481 -14.40 28.55 22.36
CA TRP A 481 -15.81 28.23 22.09
C TRP A 481 -16.08 26.73 22.11
N LEU A 482 -15.15 25.91 21.62
CA LEU A 482 -15.23 24.45 21.68
C LEU A 482 -15.21 23.94 23.13
N ILE A 483 -14.35 24.50 24.00
CA ILE A 483 -14.29 24.12 25.41
C ILE A 483 -15.57 24.55 26.16
N ILE A 484 -16.09 25.75 25.87
CA ILE A 484 -17.38 26.22 26.40
C ILE A 484 -18.52 25.31 25.94
N PHE A 485 -18.52 24.90 24.67
CA PHE A 485 -19.50 23.97 24.14
C PHE A 485 -19.44 22.62 24.85
N MET A 486 -18.24 22.05 25.05
CA MET A 486 -18.09 20.76 25.73
C MET A 486 -18.53 20.79 27.19
N THR A 487 -18.19 21.86 27.91
CA THR A 487 -18.68 22.06 29.29
C THR A 487 -20.20 22.26 29.32
N GLY A 488 -20.77 22.97 28.34
CA GLY A 488 -22.21 23.13 28.16
C GLY A 488 -22.96 21.83 27.87
N VAL A 489 -22.43 20.97 26.99
CA VAL A 489 -23.01 19.65 26.67
C VAL A 489 -23.03 18.75 27.90
N VAL A 490 -21.95 18.73 28.69
CA VAL A 490 -21.88 17.97 29.95
C VAL A 490 -22.89 18.51 30.97
N GLY A 491 -23.04 19.84 31.06
CA GLY A 491 -24.04 20.50 31.90
C GLY A 491 -25.47 20.16 31.51
N LEU A 492 -25.78 20.26 30.22
CA LEU A 492 -27.09 19.97 29.67
C LEU A 492 -27.45 18.49 29.87
N TYR A 493 -26.50 17.58 29.66
CA TYR A 493 -26.67 16.16 29.92
C TYR A 493 -26.96 15.88 31.41
N SER A 494 -26.18 16.46 32.32
CA SER A 494 -26.40 16.31 33.77
C SER A 494 -27.77 16.87 34.21
N PHE A 495 -28.17 18.00 33.65
CA PHE A 495 -29.44 18.67 33.97
C PHE A 495 -30.66 17.94 33.42
N ILE A 496 -30.65 17.52 32.15
CA ILE A 496 -31.80 16.87 31.50
C ILE A 496 -31.94 15.41 31.92
N VAL A 497 -30.83 14.66 31.96
CA VAL A 497 -30.86 13.21 32.14
C VAL A 497 -30.84 12.83 33.62
N LYS A 498 -30.02 13.50 34.45
CA LYS A 498 -29.92 13.21 35.90
C LYS A 498 -30.76 14.15 36.78
N ARG A 499 -31.37 15.22 36.23
CA ARG A 499 -32.08 16.27 36.99
C ARG A 499 -31.27 16.85 38.15
N ARG A 500 -29.94 16.90 38.02
CA ARG A 500 -29.01 17.45 39.04
C ARG A 500 -28.17 18.57 38.46
N SER A 501 -27.89 19.59 39.28
CA SER A 501 -26.97 20.68 38.94
C SER A 501 -25.53 20.20 38.86
N LEU A 502 -24.72 20.84 38.01
CA LEU A 502 -23.28 20.57 37.92
C LEU A 502 -22.61 20.83 39.28
N ASN A 503 -21.92 19.82 39.82
CA ASN A 503 -21.23 19.96 41.09
C ASN A 503 -19.82 20.48 40.91
N ILE A 504 -19.63 21.78 41.17
CA ILE A 504 -18.35 22.49 41.04
C ILE A 504 -17.68 22.53 42.41
N GLY A 505 -17.42 21.34 42.96
CA GLY A 505 -16.64 21.14 44.19
C GLY A 505 -17.29 21.67 45.47
N GLY A 506 -18.35 20.99 45.94
CA GLY A 506 -18.91 21.05 47.31
C GLY A 506 -19.29 22.43 47.89
N ASP A 507 -20.01 22.47 49.00
CA ASP A 507 -20.39 23.75 49.65
C ASP A 507 -19.24 24.42 50.42
N ASN A 508 -18.09 23.75 50.52
CA ASN A 508 -16.94 24.19 51.32
C ASN A 508 -16.02 25.22 50.62
N VAL A 509 -16.33 25.62 49.38
CA VAL A 509 -15.50 26.57 48.61
C VAL A 509 -16.31 27.82 48.25
N PRO A 510 -15.82 29.03 48.59
CA PRO A 510 -16.47 30.29 48.22
C PRO A 510 -16.73 30.43 46.72
N SER A 511 -17.89 30.98 46.34
CA SER A 511 -18.33 31.08 44.93
C SER A 511 -17.33 31.77 44.01
N GLY A 512 -16.59 32.77 44.52
CA GLY A 512 -15.53 33.44 43.74
C GLY A 512 -14.36 32.53 43.39
N ILE A 513 -13.98 31.62 44.29
CA ILE A 513 -12.87 30.66 44.07
C ILE A 513 -13.31 29.56 43.10
N LYS A 514 -14.58 29.17 43.10
CA LYS A 514 -15.15 28.23 42.12
C LYS A 514 -15.06 28.77 40.69
N ILE A 515 -15.42 30.04 40.49
CA ILE A 515 -15.32 30.71 39.18
C ILE A 515 -13.85 30.79 38.74
N PHE A 516 -12.94 31.12 39.65
CA PHE A 516 -11.51 31.14 39.36
C PHE A 516 -10.98 29.75 38.93
N LEU A 517 -11.37 28.68 39.61
CA LEU A 517 -10.96 27.32 39.25
C LEU A 517 -11.49 26.87 37.88
N ILE A 518 -12.71 27.28 37.50
CA ILE A 518 -13.25 27.04 36.15
C ILE A 518 -12.41 27.77 35.10
N ILE A 519 -12.04 29.03 35.34
CA ILE A 519 -11.20 29.81 34.43
C ILE A 519 -9.82 29.13 34.25
N VAL A 520 -9.22 28.67 35.35
CA VAL A 520 -7.94 27.92 35.31
C VAL A 520 -8.09 26.60 34.53
N LEU A 521 -9.20 25.87 34.72
CA LEU A 521 -9.48 24.64 34.00
C LEU A 521 -9.63 24.88 32.49
N VAL A 522 -10.35 25.93 32.09
CA VAL A 522 -10.52 26.33 30.69
C VAL A 522 -9.17 26.73 30.07
N ALA A 523 -8.34 27.48 30.79
CA ALA A 523 -7.00 27.86 30.34
C ALA A 523 -6.09 26.64 30.14
N LEU A 524 -6.15 25.65 31.05
CA LEU A 524 -5.37 24.42 30.94
C LEU A 524 -5.84 23.54 29.76
N LEU A 525 -7.16 23.42 29.56
CA LEU A 525 -7.70 22.72 28.41
C LEU A 525 -7.34 23.40 27.09
N ALA A 526 -7.42 24.73 27.03
CA ALA A 526 -7.00 25.49 25.85
C ALA A 526 -5.51 25.30 25.56
N TYR A 527 -4.66 25.29 26.59
CA TYR A 527 -3.23 25.03 26.46
C TYR A 527 -2.92 23.63 25.91
N ILE A 528 -3.73 22.62 26.24
CA ILE A 528 -3.55 21.25 25.72
C ILE A 528 -4.09 21.12 24.30
N PHE A 529 -5.29 21.65 24.02
CA PHE A 529 -5.93 21.48 22.72
C PHE A 529 -5.32 22.35 21.62
N TYR A 530 -4.82 23.55 21.96
CA TYR A 530 -4.23 24.47 20.98
C TYR A 530 -3.10 23.85 20.13
N PRO A 531 -2.00 23.33 20.71
CA PRO A 531 -0.93 22.75 19.90
C PRO A 531 -1.39 21.47 19.18
N LEU A 532 -2.35 20.74 19.75
CA LEU A 532 -2.81 19.47 19.21
C LEU A 532 -3.68 19.68 17.96
N ILE A 533 -4.55 20.68 17.98
CA ILE A 533 -5.39 21.06 16.83
C ILE A 533 -4.55 21.80 15.78
N GLU A 534 -3.57 22.62 16.17
CA GLU A 534 -2.64 23.28 15.23
C GLU A 534 -1.79 22.27 14.44
N MET A 535 -1.33 21.18 15.08
CA MET A 535 -0.50 20.17 14.43
C MET A 535 -1.28 19.12 13.63
N PHE A 536 -2.43 18.67 14.15
CA PHE A 536 -3.16 17.52 13.59
C PHE A 536 -4.48 17.90 12.91
N GLY A 537 -4.93 19.15 13.03
CA GLY A 537 -6.25 19.59 12.57
C GLY A 537 -7.41 18.91 13.31
N TYR A 538 -8.64 19.13 12.86
CA TYR A 538 -9.84 18.42 13.36
C TYR A 538 -9.93 17.00 12.77
N ASN A 539 -8.95 16.15 13.04
CA ASN A 539 -8.88 14.78 12.57
C ASN A 539 -9.50 13.79 13.59
N TRP A 540 -9.76 12.55 13.18
CA TRP A 540 -10.43 11.51 13.99
C TRP A 540 -9.75 11.28 15.36
N PHE A 541 -8.42 11.42 15.42
CA PHE A 541 -7.65 11.33 16.67
C PHE A 541 -7.98 12.45 17.66
N VAL A 542 -8.13 13.69 17.17
CA VAL A 542 -8.48 14.85 17.99
C VAL A 542 -9.90 14.70 18.51
N TRP A 543 -10.84 14.22 17.69
CA TRP A 543 -12.21 13.90 18.12
C TRP A 543 -12.25 12.83 19.21
N LEU A 544 -11.42 11.78 19.12
CA LEU A 544 -11.31 10.76 20.16
C LEU A 544 -10.82 11.37 21.49
N LEU A 545 -9.83 12.26 21.43
CA LEU A 545 -9.31 12.96 22.61
C LEU A 545 -10.37 13.88 23.22
N ILE A 546 -11.10 14.62 22.39
CA ILE A 546 -12.21 15.49 22.78
C ILE A 546 -13.30 14.67 23.51
N ILE A 547 -13.67 13.49 23.00
CA ILE A 547 -14.62 12.58 23.67
C ILE A 547 -14.07 12.13 25.03
N GLY A 548 -12.79 11.79 25.11
CA GLY A 548 -12.13 11.43 26.36
C GLY A 548 -12.16 12.57 27.40
N VAL A 549 -11.94 13.81 26.97
CA VAL A 549 -12.04 14.99 27.84
C VAL A 549 -13.47 15.25 28.29
N VAL A 550 -14.47 15.06 27.43
CA VAL A 550 -15.88 15.16 27.86
C VAL A 550 -16.24 14.12 28.90
N LEU A 551 -15.76 12.89 28.78
CA LEU A 551 -15.95 11.87 29.81
C LEU A 551 -15.26 12.25 31.13
N LEU A 552 -14.07 12.85 31.07
CA LEU A 552 -13.37 13.35 32.26
C LEU A 552 -14.06 14.55 32.90
N LEU A 553 -14.56 15.51 32.10
CA LEU A 553 -15.34 16.65 32.59
C LEU A 553 -16.66 16.21 33.20
N TYR A 554 -17.34 15.24 32.57
CA TYR A 554 -18.51 14.61 33.14
C TYR A 554 -18.19 13.95 34.49
N ARG A 555 -17.08 13.21 34.60
CA ARG A 555 -16.62 12.63 35.86
C ARG A 555 -16.26 13.67 36.91
N LEU A 556 -15.66 14.79 36.50
CA LEU A 556 -15.25 15.87 37.40
C LEU A 556 -16.45 16.60 38.00
N PHE A 557 -17.50 16.80 37.21
CA PHE A 557 -18.72 17.49 37.65
C PHE A 557 -19.81 16.54 38.18
N SER A 558 -19.61 15.22 38.08
CA SER A 558 -20.49 14.23 38.68
C SER A 558 -20.16 14.04 40.16
N GLU A 559 -21.20 13.99 40.99
CA GLU A 559 -21.13 13.80 42.45
C GLU A 559 -20.70 12.37 42.85
N ASP A 560 -20.87 11.40 41.94
CA ASP A 560 -20.69 9.98 42.21
C ASP A 560 -19.22 9.55 41.99
N LYS A 561 -18.54 9.10 43.05
CA LYS A 561 -17.11 8.79 43.03
C LYS A 561 -16.69 7.49 42.31
N THR A 562 -17.59 6.68 41.75
CA THR A 562 -17.22 5.35 41.22
C THR A 562 -18.01 4.94 39.96
N ILE A 563 -17.32 4.71 38.83
CA ILE A 563 -17.91 4.20 37.57
C ILE A 563 -17.63 2.69 37.38
N LEU A 564 -16.77 2.07 38.18
CA LEU A 564 -16.38 0.66 38.04
C LEU A 564 -16.68 -0.15 39.31
N LYS A 565 -17.98 -0.49 39.49
CA LYS A 565 -18.63 -1.47 40.40
C LYS A 565 -18.40 -1.30 41.92
N SER A 566 -19.24 -1.80 42.84
CA SER A 566 -20.65 -2.19 42.90
C SER A 566 -20.94 -2.30 44.39
N ASP A 567 -22.03 -1.73 44.91
CA ASP A 567 -22.52 -2.16 46.22
C ASP A 567 -23.00 -3.60 46.08
N LYS A 568 -22.18 -4.52 46.60
CA LYS A 568 -22.55 -5.80 47.20
C LYS A 568 -21.32 -6.34 47.93
N ASP A 569 -21.44 -6.34 49.25
CA ASP A 569 -20.63 -7.01 50.29
C ASP A 569 -19.27 -6.39 50.67
N GLU A 570 -19.30 -5.34 51.51
CA GLU A 570 -18.82 -5.31 52.93
C GLU A 570 -18.79 -3.88 53.49
#